data_AF-A0A368MXU8-F1
#
_entry.id   AF-A0A368MXU8-F1
#
_cell.length_a   1.000
_cell.length_b   1.000
_cell.length_c   1.000
_cell.angle_alpha   90.00
_cell.angle_beta   90.00
_cell.angle_gamma   90.00
#
_symmetry.space_group_name_H-M   'P 1'
#
loop_
_entity.id
_entity.type
_entity.pdbx_description
1 polymer ?
#
loop_
_entity_poly.entity_id
_entity_poly.type
_entity_poly.pdbx_seq_one_letter_code
_entity_poly.pdbx_strand_id
1 'polypeptide(L)'
;MTLGTKLRNLRTDKGISMEEFATQIDISKTAVVKWEADKAKPSLDNIIKICNFYRIDIYELLENVSNVVISHNKFRKGNYVAHTNNVTVNNYTPTEIIQSILET
;
A
#
# COMPACT_ATOMS: atom_id res chain seq x y z
N MET A 1 -14.42 -6.68 -2.36
CA MET A 1 -14.15 -5.83 -3.54
C MET A 1 -12.69 -6.00 -3.91
N THR A 2 -12.36 -6.21 -5.20
CA THR A 2 -10.96 -6.27 -5.65
C THR A 2 -10.40 -4.87 -5.88
N LEU A 3 -9.07 -4.75 -5.93
CA LEU A 3 -8.41 -3.47 -6.25
C LEU A 3 -8.84 -2.95 -7.63
N GLY A 4 -8.95 -3.82 -8.64
CA GLY A 4 -9.39 -3.45 -9.97
C GLY A 4 -10.82 -2.91 -9.99
N THR A 5 -11.73 -3.57 -9.26
CA THR A 5 -13.12 -3.10 -9.12
C THR A 5 -13.18 -1.73 -8.44
N LYS A 6 -12.40 -1.52 -7.36
CA LYS A 6 -12.35 -0.22 -6.67
C LYS A 6 -11.82 0.88 -7.58
N LEU A 7 -10.76 0.60 -8.33
CA LEU A 7 -10.17 1.55 -9.27
C LEU A 7 -11.15 1.94 -10.39
N ARG A 8 -11.90 0.95 -10.90
CA ARG A 8 -12.95 1.19 -11.90
C ARG A 8 -14.05 2.09 -11.35
N ASN A 9 -14.49 1.87 -10.10
CA ASN A 9 -15.50 2.71 -9.45
C ASN A 9 -15.01 4.15 -9.29
N LEU A 10 -13.79 4.35 -8.74
CA LEU A 10 -13.18 5.68 -8.62
C LEU A 10 -13.11 6.41 -9.97
N ARG A 11 -12.79 5.68 -11.04
CA ARG A 11 -12.75 6.23 -12.40
C ARG A 11 -14.15 6.63 -12.90
N THR A 12 -15.14 5.77 -12.73
CA THR A 12 -16.52 6.05 -13.15
C THR A 12 -17.16 7.18 -12.36
N ASP A 13 -16.87 7.28 -11.06
CA ASP A 13 -17.37 8.35 -10.19
C ASP A 13 -16.81 9.71 -10.61
N LYS A 14 -15.58 9.74 -11.12
CA LYS A 14 -14.94 10.94 -11.68
C LYS A 14 -15.36 11.23 -13.13
N GLY A 15 -16.08 10.32 -13.78
CA GLY A 15 -16.60 10.50 -15.14
C GLY A 15 -15.54 10.45 -16.26
N ILE A 16 -14.36 9.88 -16.00
CA ILE A 16 -13.25 9.87 -16.96
C ILE A 16 -13.08 8.51 -17.65
N SER A 17 -12.54 8.51 -18.86
CA SER A 17 -12.18 7.29 -19.60
C SER A 17 -10.90 6.65 -19.06
N MET A 18 -10.66 5.38 -19.40
CA MET A 18 -9.41 4.68 -19.05
C MET A 18 -8.18 5.35 -19.68
N GLU A 19 -8.36 5.96 -20.85
CA GLU A 19 -7.30 6.63 -21.60
C GLU A 19 -6.93 7.96 -20.93
N GLU A 20 -7.93 8.78 -20.58
CA GLU A 20 -7.71 10.00 -19.80
C GLU A 20 -7.07 9.67 -18.45
N PHE A 21 -7.56 8.66 -17.74
CA PHE A 21 -6.94 8.26 -16.48
C PHE A 21 -5.48 7.85 -16.66
N ALA A 22 -5.15 7.06 -17.68
CA ALA A 22 -3.78 6.66 -17.98
C ALA A 22 -2.88 7.86 -18.30
N THR A 23 -3.37 8.83 -19.07
CA THR A 23 -2.65 10.06 -19.38
C THR A 23 -2.41 10.92 -18.14
N GLN A 24 -3.40 11.02 -17.25
CA GLN A 24 -3.30 11.86 -16.04
C GLN A 24 -2.27 11.35 -15.03
N ILE A 25 -2.05 10.04 -14.97
CA ILE A 25 -1.05 9.42 -14.08
C ILE A 25 0.22 8.97 -14.80
N ASP A 26 0.38 9.38 -16.06
CA ASP A 26 1.54 9.10 -16.92
C ASP A 26 1.90 7.60 -16.98
N ILE A 27 0.93 6.80 -17.45
CA ILE A 27 1.09 5.37 -17.69
C ILE A 27 0.43 4.94 -19.00
N SER A 28 0.70 3.71 -19.43
CA SER A 28 -0.01 3.12 -20.58
C SER A 28 -1.46 2.77 -20.25
N LYS A 29 -2.37 3.07 -21.19
CA LYS A 29 -3.78 2.60 -21.16
C LYS A 29 -3.88 1.08 -20.94
N THR A 30 -2.97 0.31 -21.55
CA THR A 30 -2.92 -1.14 -21.38
C THR A 30 -2.69 -1.56 -19.93
N ALA A 31 -1.93 -0.78 -19.14
CA ALA A 31 -1.76 -1.03 -17.72
C ALA A 31 -3.08 -0.83 -16.96
N VAL A 32 -3.77 0.30 -17.18
CA VAL A 32 -5.09 0.59 -16.58
C VAL A 32 -6.09 -0.52 -16.87
N VAL A 33 -6.19 -0.96 -18.13
CA VAL A 33 -7.10 -2.05 -18.53
C VAL A 33 -6.79 -3.34 -17.77
N LYS A 34 -5.51 -3.68 -17.60
CA LYS A 34 -5.10 -4.87 -16.85
C LYS A 34 -5.39 -4.72 -15.35
N TRP A 35 -5.26 -3.52 -14.79
CA TRP A 35 -5.57 -3.26 -13.39
C TRP A 35 -7.07 -3.35 -13.10
N GLU A 36 -7.91 -2.67 -13.90
CA GLU A 36 -9.37 -2.72 -13.75
C GLU A 36 -9.96 -4.11 -13.99
N ALA A 37 -9.27 -4.96 -14.77
CA ALA A 37 -9.65 -6.35 -15.02
C ALA A 37 -9.00 -7.36 -14.05
N ASP A 38 -8.31 -6.90 -13.01
CA ASP A 38 -7.56 -7.72 -12.04
C ASP A 38 -6.54 -8.69 -12.68
N LYS A 39 -6.12 -8.43 -13.93
CA LYS A 39 -5.11 -9.22 -14.66
C LYS A 39 -3.68 -8.86 -14.29
N ALA A 40 -3.47 -7.69 -13.71
CA ALA A 40 -2.17 -7.25 -13.18
C ALA A 40 -2.39 -6.35 -11.97
N LYS A 41 -1.39 -6.30 -11.08
CA LYS A 41 -1.36 -5.37 -9.95
C LYS A 41 -0.46 -4.17 -10.28
N PRO A 42 -0.84 -2.94 -9.89
CA PRO A 42 0.05 -1.79 -9.99
C PRO A 42 1.27 -1.96 -9.07
N SER A 43 2.42 -1.44 -9.50
CA SER A 43 3.61 -1.32 -8.65
C SER A 43 3.39 -0.28 -7.54
N LEU A 44 4.25 -0.24 -6.52
CA LEU A 44 4.18 0.75 -5.45
C LEU A 44 4.18 2.19 -5.98
N ASP A 45 5.03 2.48 -6.97
CA ASP A 45 5.09 3.80 -7.62
C ASP A 45 3.75 4.19 -8.25
N ASN A 46 3.12 3.24 -8.96
CA ASN A 46 1.81 3.45 -9.56
C ASN A 46 0.71 3.59 -8.51
N ILE A 47 0.78 2.84 -7.40
CA ILE A 47 -0.15 3.00 -6.27
C ILE A 47 -0.06 4.42 -5.71
N ILE A 48 1.16 4.95 -5.51
CA ILE A 48 1.36 6.33 -5.04
C ILE A 48 0.75 7.33 -6.02
N LYS A 49 0.98 7.16 -7.33
CA LYS A 49 0.38 8.01 -8.37
C LYS A 49 -1.16 7.99 -8.32
N ILE A 50 -1.76 6.81 -8.15
CA ILE A 50 -3.22 6.65 -8.01
C ILE A 50 -3.72 7.38 -6.76
N CYS A 51 -3.06 7.18 -5.62
CA CYS A 51 -3.42 7.83 -4.35
C CYS A 51 -3.36 9.36 -4.49
N ASN A 52 -2.29 9.89 -5.10
CA ASN A 52 -2.13 11.31 -5.35
C ASN A 52 -3.21 11.87 -6.29
N PHE A 53 -3.57 11.13 -7.34
CA PHE A 53 -4.59 11.55 -8.32
C PHE A 53 -6.01 11.60 -7.74
N TYR A 54 -6.36 10.64 -6.89
CA TYR A 54 -7.67 10.57 -6.23
C TYR A 54 -7.71 11.26 -4.87
N ARG A 55 -6.56 11.71 -4.34
CA ARG A 55 -6.41 12.29 -2.99
C ARG A 55 -6.93 11.38 -1.89
N ILE A 56 -6.66 10.09 -2.01
CA ILE A 56 -7.05 9.04 -1.06
C ILE A 56 -5.81 8.48 -0.38
N ASP A 57 -6.00 7.89 0.80
CA ASP A 57 -4.93 7.16 1.48
C ASP A 57 -4.65 5.82 0.77
N ILE A 58 -3.42 5.33 0.85
CA ILE A 58 -3.04 3.99 0.40
C ILE A 58 -3.85 2.90 1.13
N TYR A 59 -4.15 3.10 2.42
CA TYR A 59 -5.00 2.18 3.17
C TYR A 59 -6.43 2.17 2.67
N GLU A 60 -6.94 3.34 2.28
CA GLU A 60 -8.25 3.48 1.66
C GLU A 60 -8.27 2.77 0.30
N LEU A 61 -7.25 2.96 -0.55
CA LEU A 61 -7.17 2.25 -1.82
C LEU A 61 -7.07 0.73 -1.67
N LEU A 62 -6.35 0.25 -0.64
CA LEU A 62 -6.02 -1.17 -0.52
C LEU A 62 -6.97 -1.99 0.36
N GLU A 63 -7.77 -1.39 1.24
CA GLU A 63 -8.93 -1.83 2.10
C GLU A 63 -8.96 -3.26 2.70
N ASN A 64 -8.27 -4.25 2.13
CA ASN A 64 -8.10 -5.63 2.57
C ASN A 64 -6.63 -5.95 2.90
N VAL A 65 -5.87 -4.99 3.45
CA VAL A 65 -4.52 -5.26 3.96
C VAL A 65 -4.58 -5.84 5.37
N SER A 66 -5.44 -6.83 5.60
CA SER A 66 -5.46 -7.59 6.87
C SER A 66 -4.38 -8.68 6.91
N ASN A 67 -3.80 -9.03 5.77
CA ASN A 67 -2.72 -10.01 5.65
C ASN A 67 -1.51 -9.39 4.95
N VAL A 68 -0.76 -8.53 5.66
CA VAL A 68 0.60 -8.18 5.24
C VAL A 68 1.45 -9.44 5.41
N VAL A 69 1.70 -10.17 4.33
CA VAL A 69 2.62 -11.30 4.34
C VAL A 69 4.04 -10.75 4.34
N ILE A 70 4.66 -10.69 5.51
CA ILE A 70 6.03 -10.16 5.70
C ILE A 70 7.10 -11.24 5.45
N SER A 71 6.70 -12.46 5.09
CA SER A 71 7.68 -13.52 4.76
C SER A 71 8.53 -13.08 3.56
N HIS A 72 9.86 -13.22 3.69
CA HIS A 72 10.91 -12.86 2.71
C HIS A 72 11.39 -11.39 2.68
N ASN A 73 11.01 -10.53 3.62
CA ASN A 73 11.61 -9.19 3.71
C ASN A 73 13.02 -9.21 4.31
N LYS A 74 13.99 -8.54 3.66
CA LYS A 74 15.33 -8.28 4.22
C LYS A 74 15.30 -6.98 5.01
N PHE A 75 15.10 -7.09 6.32
CA PHE A 75 15.20 -5.92 7.21
C PHE A 75 16.65 -5.43 7.26
N ARG A 76 16.90 -4.22 6.73
CA ARG A 76 18.22 -3.58 6.79
C ARG A 76 18.24 -2.63 7.98
N LYS A 77 19.10 -2.93 8.97
CA LYS A 77 19.35 -2.12 10.19
C LYS A 77 18.14 -2.01 11.13
N GLY A 78 18.07 -2.96 12.06
CA GLY A 78 17.30 -2.88 13.30
C GLY A 78 17.76 -3.98 14.25
N ASN A 79 17.80 -3.70 15.55
CA ASN A 79 18.03 -4.73 16.57
C ASN A 79 16.71 -5.50 16.74
N TYR A 80 16.51 -6.57 15.96
CA TYR A 80 15.32 -7.41 16.08
C TYR A 80 15.59 -8.57 17.02
N VAL A 81 14.74 -8.74 18.03
CA VAL A 81 14.71 -9.95 18.85
C VAL A 81 13.82 -10.97 18.13
N ALA A 82 14.43 -11.87 17.36
CA ALA A 82 13.70 -12.92 16.67
C ALA A 82 13.57 -14.15 17.60
N HIS A 83 12.36 -14.40 18.12
CA HIS A 83 12.03 -15.72 18.67
C HIS A 83 11.68 -16.64 17.49
N THR A 84 12.28 -17.83 17.45
CA THR A 84 12.32 -18.72 16.25
C THR A 84 10.96 -19.14 15.70
N ASN A 85 9.87 -18.96 16.46
CA ASN A 85 8.55 -19.41 16.06
C ASN A 85 7.54 -18.28 15.81
N ASN A 86 7.82 -17.02 16.20
CA ASN A 86 6.93 -15.88 15.97
C ASN A 86 7.74 -14.57 15.99
N VAL A 87 7.92 -13.93 14.83
CA VAL A 87 8.54 -12.61 14.75
C VAL A 87 7.48 -11.56 15.05
N THR A 88 7.40 -11.12 16.30
CA THR A 88 6.55 -9.97 16.69
C THR A 88 7.38 -8.70 16.53
N VAL A 89 7.09 -7.89 15.50
CA VAL A 89 7.65 -6.55 15.38
C VAL A 89 6.79 -5.62 16.22
N ASN A 90 7.22 -5.35 17.45
CA ASN A 90 6.51 -4.42 18.32
C ASN A 90 6.89 -2.99 17.93
N ASN A 91 6.05 -2.33 17.11
CA ASN A 91 6.33 -0.99 16.57
C ASN A 91 5.98 0.15 17.54
N TYR A 92 5.65 -0.18 18.79
CA TYR A 92 5.42 0.76 19.87
C TYR A 92 6.28 0.34 21.05
N THR A 93 7.33 1.11 21.33
CA THR A 93 7.94 1.10 22.66
C THR A 93 7.07 2.00 23.55
N PRO A 94 6.45 1.48 24.62
CA PRO A 94 5.74 2.28 25.59
C PRO A 94 6.62 3.44 26.06
N THR A 95 6.06 4.64 26.15
CA THR A 95 6.78 5.86 26.58
C THR A 95 7.42 5.71 27.96
N GLU A 96 6.85 4.85 28.81
CA GLU A 96 7.38 4.54 30.15
C GLU A 96 8.77 3.89 30.07
N ILE A 97 8.98 2.97 29.12
CA ILE A 97 10.28 2.31 28.92
C ILE A 97 11.31 3.29 28.36
N ILE A 98 10.88 4.23 27.52
CA ILE A 98 11.76 5.28 26.99
C ILE A 98 12.25 6.17 28.12
N GLN A 99 11.35 6.59 29.03
CA GLN A 99 11.73 7.42 30.16
C GLN A 99 12.68 6.72 31.11
N SER A 100 12.44 5.44 31.44
CA SER A 100 13.31 4.71 32.37
C SER A 100 14.75 4.52 31.87
N ILE A 101 14.99 4.59 30.56
CA ILE A 101 16.33 4.47 29.96
C ILE A 101 17.01 5.85 29.92
N LEU A 102 16.26 6.91 29.66
CA LEU A 102 16.76 8.28 29.58
C LEU A 102 17.06 8.89 30.95
N GLU A 103 16.46 8.36 32.02
CA GLU A 103 16.64 8.81 33.41
C GLU A 103 17.84 8.14 34.12
N THR A 104 18.78 7.55 33.39
CA THR A 104 20.06 7.02 33.94
C THR A 104 21.21 7.98 33.68
#